data_AF-A0A8S0Z3M8-F1
#
_entry.id   AF-A0A8S0Z3M8-F1
#
_cell.length_a   1.000
_cell.length_b   1.000
_cell.length_c   1.000
_cell.angle_alpha   90.00
_cell.angle_beta   90.00
_cell.angle_gamma   90.00
#
_symmetry.space_group_name_H-M   'P 1'
#
loop_
_entity.id
_entity.type
_entity.pdbx_description
1 polymer ?
#
loop_
_entity_poly.entity_id
_entity_poly.type
_entity_poly.pdbx_seq_one_letter_code
_entity_poly.pdbx_strand_id
1 'polypeptide(L)'
;MSAKLNMFFLLLLQATLILSALPPIQKCSLGDSGCLQKSAQNVVSVFSGGIPELSVEPLEPVHIDIINIDLSGLKLTVKDSEIKGLSKSTIDKVQFDSSKKVMQFAFNVPIVLKGKYKASGKLLILPISGDGDITLKIKKIEIFLTMAYEIIKNENGKDVIDLKSYKFTYENRVNTHFKLTNLFNGNKVLSDAMHSFMNDQWAAITQEFGIPMLEKPVKKIFNAIKTYLRSQPLEEIAII
;
A
#
# COMPACT_ATOMS: atom_id res chain seq x y z
N MET A 1 19.99 -41.76 34.84
CA MET A 1 18.67 -41.55 34.20
C MET A 1 18.13 -40.12 34.46
N SER A 2 18.98 -39.08 34.41
CA SER A 2 18.60 -37.72 34.84
C SER A 2 18.81 -36.63 33.78
N ALA A 3 19.56 -36.91 32.71
CA ALA A 3 19.88 -35.90 31.69
C ALA A 3 18.82 -35.80 30.57
N LYS A 4 18.12 -36.91 30.26
CA LYS A 4 17.11 -36.92 29.18
C LYS A 4 15.78 -36.25 29.59
N LEU A 5 15.44 -36.23 30.88
CA LEU A 5 14.20 -35.65 31.37
C LEU A 5 14.24 -34.10 31.40
N ASN A 6 15.41 -33.52 31.69
CA ASN A 6 15.62 -32.07 31.65
C ASN A 6 15.62 -31.50 30.22
N MET A 7 16.07 -32.28 29.22
CA MET A 7 16.10 -31.81 27.84
C MET A 7 14.70 -31.75 27.22
N PHE A 8 13.79 -32.64 27.62
CA PHE A 8 12.38 -32.62 27.17
C PHE A 8 11.60 -31.46 27.80
N PHE A 9 11.89 -31.09 29.05
CA PHE A 9 11.25 -29.98 29.73
C PHE A 9 11.71 -28.61 29.19
N LEU A 10 12.98 -28.48 28.77
CA LEU A 10 13.47 -27.27 28.09
C LEU A 10 12.89 -27.10 26.68
N LEU A 11 12.65 -28.18 25.94
CA LEU A 11 12.00 -28.14 24.62
C LEU A 11 10.50 -27.76 24.70
N LEU A 12 9.81 -28.16 25.76
CA LEU A 12 8.41 -27.77 26.00
C LEU A 12 8.27 -26.30 26.43
N LEU A 13 9.29 -25.72 27.09
CA LEU A 13 9.29 -24.30 27.47
C LEU A 13 9.60 -23.35 26.29
N GLN A 14 10.22 -23.86 25.22
CA GLN A 14 10.45 -23.09 23.99
C GLN A 14 9.26 -23.14 23.00
N ALA A 15 8.25 -23.98 23.26
CA ALA A 15 7.05 -24.07 22.42
C ALA A 15 5.97 -23.03 22.77
N THR A 16 6.17 -22.23 23.82
CA THR A 16 5.31 -21.10 24.16
C THR A 16 6.05 -19.80 23.89
N LEU A 17 5.46 -18.93 23.06
CA LEU A 17 5.90 -17.59 22.65
C LEU A 17 6.46 -17.47 21.23
N ILE A 18 5.75 -17.98 20.22
CA ILE A 18 5.39 -17.13 19.07
C ILE A 18 3.95 -17.47 18.70
N LEU A 19 3.00 -17.21 19.60
CA LEU A 19 1.69 -16.80 19.10
C LEU A 19 1.89 -15.33 18.77
N SER A 20 2.27 -15.01 17.54
CA SER A 20 2.05 -13.68 16.99
C SER A 20 0.54 -13.49 16.89
N ALA A 21 -0.11 -13.41 18.05
CA ALA A 21 -1.48 -12.99 18.14
C ALA A 21 -1.45 -11.59 17.53
N LEU A 22 -2.13 -11.45 16.39
CA LEU A 22 -2.46 -10.15 15.84
C LEU A 22 -2.90 -9.26 17.00
N PRO A 23 -2.46 -7.99 17.05
CA PRO A 23 -2.96 -7.06 18.04
C PRO A 23 -4.48 -7.20 18.08
N PRO A 24 -5.09 -7.37 19.25
CA PRO A 24 -6.52 -7.60 19.34
C PRO A 24 -7.23 -6.45 18.60
N ILE A 25 -7.91 -6.79 17.51
CA ILE A 25 -8.68 -5.81 16.74
C ILE A 25 -9.80 -5.33 17.64
N GLN A 26 -9.87 -4.01 17.83
CA GLN A 26 -11.01 -3.40 18.52
C GLN A 26 -12.26 -3.66 17.68
N LYS A 27 -13.19 -4.44 18.23
CA LYS A 27 -14.50 -4.66 17.61
C LYS A 27 -15.28 -3.35 17.61
N CYS A 28 -15.87 -3.03 16.46
CA CYS A 28 -16.67 -1.83 16.25
C CYS A 28 -18.00 -2.19 15.61
N SER A 29 -19.06 -1.44 15.88
CA SER A 29 -20.25 -1.50 15.02
C SER A 29 -19.88 -0.98 13.62
N LEU A 30 -20.41 -1.59 12.57
CA LEU A 30 -20.13 -1.14 11.19
C LEU A 30 -20.58 0.31 10.93
N GLY A 31 -21.58 0.79 11.68
CA GLY A 31 -22.04 2.18 11.62
C GLY A 31 -21.16 3.18 12.35
N ASP A 32 -20.27 2.73 13.24
CA ASP A 32 -19.38 3.58 14.03
C ASP A 32 -18.06 3.84 13.28
N SER A 33 -18.11 4.80 12.35
CA SER A 33 -16.93 5.21 11.58
C SER A 33 -15.76 5.71 12.44
N GLY A 34 -16.03 6.29 13.61
CA GLY A 34 -14.99 6.77 14.52
C GLY A 34 -14.25 5.61 15.19
N CYS A 35 -14.98 4.59 15.64
CA CYS A 35 -14.38 3.35 16.15
C CYS A 35 -13.59 2.63 15.06
N LEU A 36 -14.18 2.45 13.86
CA LEU A 36 -13.52 1.76 12.75
C LEU A 36 -12.22 2.45 12.32
N GLN A 37 -12.21 3.78 12.26
CA GLN A 37 -11.01 4.56 11.96
C GLN A 37 -9.91 4.32 13.01
N LYS A 38 -10.24 4.39 14.31
CA LYS A 38 -9.29 4.14 15.39
C LYS A 38 -8.77 2.70 15.38
N SER A 39 -9.65 1.73 15.17
CA SER A 39 -9.30 0.31 15.07
C SER A 39 -8.32 0.09 13.91
N ALA A 40 -8.63 0.61 12.72
CA ALA A 40 -7.73 0.55 11.57
C ALA A 40 -6.39 1.25 11.83
N GLN A 41 -6.39 2.43 12.48
CA GLN A 41 -5.16 3.15 12.83
C GLN A 41 -4.27 2.36 13.78
N ASN A 42 -4.85 1.63 14.73
CA ASN A 42 -4.09 0.82 15.69
C ASN A 42 -3.42 -0.40 15.05
N VAL A 43 -4.01 -0.94 13.98
CA VAL A 43 -3.52 -2.16 13.33
C VAL A 43 -2.71 -1.90 12.06
N VAL A 44 -2.75 -0.70 11.46
CA VAL A 44 -2.14 -0.43 10.15
C VAL A 44 -0.66 -0.80 10.07
N SER A 45 0.12 -0.55 11.13
CA SER A 45 1.54 -0.87 11.15
C SER A 45 1.79 -2.39 11.14
N VAL A 46 0.96 -3.17 11.84
CA VAL A 46 1.08 -4.64 11.88
C VAL A 46 0.51 -5.25 10.61
N PHE A 47 -0.65 -4.79 10.17
CA PHE A 47 -1.29 -5.21 8.92
C PHE A 47 -0.37 -5.02 7.71
N SER A 48 0.39 -3.92 7.68
CA SER A 48 1.36 -3.65 6.62
C SER A 48 2.50 -4.67 6.58
N GLY A 49 2.80 -5.37 7.68
CA GLY A 49 3.75 -6.48 7.71
C GLY A 49 3.24 -7.77 7.04
N GLY A 50 1.95 -7.83 6.71
CA GLY A 50 1.27 -9.04 6.25
C GLY A 50 0.76 -9.90 7.41
N ILE A 51 -0.08 -10.87 7.08
CA ILE A 51 -0.64 -11.87 8.01
C ILE A 51 -0.61 -13.23 7.31
N PRO A 52 0.52 -13.95 7.38
CA PRO A 52 0.72 -15.20 6.64
C PRO A 52 -0.35 -16.25 6.91
N GLU A 53 -0.84 -16.34 8.16
CA GLU A 53 -1.86 -17.30 8.58
C GLU A 53 -3.21 -17.06 7.88
N LEU A 54 -3.45 -15.83 7.44
CA LEU A 54 -4.65 -15.41 6.69
C LEU A 54 -4.36 -15.21 5.21
N SER A 55 -3.18 -15.58 4.72
CA SER A 55 -2.70 -15.33 3.35
C SER A 55 -2.67 -13.85 2.95
N VAL A 56 -2.57 -12.94 3.92
CA VAL A 56 -2.42 -11.50 3.65
C VAL A 56 -0.95 -11.22 3.34
N GLU A 57 -0.68 -10.82 2.10
CA GLU A 57 0.66 -10.48 1.64
C GLU A 57 1.24 -9.25 2.37
N PRO A 58 2.57 -9.20 2.62
CA PRO A 58 3.22 -8.01 3.16
C PRO A 58 3.09 -6.80 2.23
N LEU A 59 2.90 -5.62 2.83
CA LEU A 59 2.80 -4.33 2.16
C LEU A 59 3.92 -3.35 2.58
N GLU A 60 4.87 -3.78 3.42
CA GLU A 60 6.02 -2.98 3.83
C GLU A 60 7.33 -3.78 3.66
N PRO A 61 8.07 -3.61 2.55
CA PRO A 61 7.73 -2.79 1.38
C PRO A 61 6.71 -3.47 0.45
N VAL A 62 5.95 -2.66 -0.30
CA VAL A 62 5.20 -3.15 -1.46
C VAL A 62 6.17 -3.40 -2.60
N HIS A 63 6.20 -4.63 -3.11
CA HIS A 63 6.98 -5.00 -4.28
C HIS A 63 6.13 -4.92 -5.55
N ILE A 64 6.65 -4.28 -6.59
CA ILE A 64 6.02 -4.20 -7.92
C ILE A 64 7.05 -4.58 -8.99
N ASP A 65 6.81 -5.68 -9.68
CA ASP A 65 7.75 -6.22 -10.67
C ASP A 65 7.98 -5.26 -11.85
N ILE A 66 6.91 -4.65 -12.34
CA ILE A 66 6.96 -3.72 -13.45
C ILE A 66 5.82 -2.71 -13.42
N ILE A 67 6.10 -1.46 -13.76
CA ILE A 67 5.15 -0.40 -14.08
C ILE A 67 5.52 0.10 -15.46
N ASN A 68 4.56 0.13 -16.39
CA ASN A 68 4.76 0.66 -17.74
C ASN A 68 3.81 1.83 -17.95
N ILE A 69 4.35 2.95 -18.41
CA ILE A 69 3.61 4.16 -18.78
C ILE A 69 4.01 4.48 -20.22
N ASP A 70 3.01 4.56 -21.09
CA ASP A 70 3.10 5.16 -22.41
C ASP A 70 1.98 6.20 -22.47
N LEU A 71 2.29 7.43 -22.03
CA LEU A 71 1.30 8.48 -21.81
C LEU A 71 1.92 9.84 -22.12
N SER A 72 1.19 10.68 -22.85
CA SER A 72 1.56 12.08 -23.12
C SER A 72 2.99 12.25 -23.66
N GLY A 73 3.45 11.30 -24.46
CA GLY A 73 4.78 11.27 -25.07
C GLY A 73 5.89 10.70 -24.18
N LEU A 74 5.61 10.36 -22.93
CA LEU A 74 6.53 9.67 -22.03
C LEU A 74 6.38 8.17 -22.18
N LYS A 75 7.50 7.49 -22.49
CA LYS A 75 7.63 6.04 -22.34
C LYS A 75 8.50 5.75 -21.14
N LEU A 76 7.91 5.26 -20.07
CA LEU A 76 8.57 4.94 -18.82
C LEU A 76 8.28 3.50 -18.41
N THR A 77 9.33 2.73 -18.19
CA THR A 77 9.27 1.45 -17.52
C THR A 77 9.99 1.56 -16.19
N VAL A 78 9.35 1.14 -15.10
CA VAL A 78 10.00 0.98 -13.79
C VAL A 78 9.90 -0.50 -13.39
N LYS A 79 11.02 -1.14 -13.10
CA LYS A 79 11.12 -2.55 -12.70
C LYS A 79 11.60 -2.68 -11.27
N ASP A 80 11.31 -3.83 -10.68
CA ASP A 80 11.81 -4.26 -9.37
C ASP A 80 11.63 -3.16 -8.31
N SER A 81 10.42 -2.61 -8.25
CA SER A 81 10.14 -1.46 -7.40
C SER A 81 9.85 -1.90 -5.98
N GLU A 82 10.51 -1.25 -5.01
CA GLU A 82 10.17 -1.28 -3.60
C GLU A 82 9.52 0.04 -3.20
N ILE A 83 8.32 -0.03 -2.63
CA ILE A 83 7.59 1.13 -2.12
C ILE A 83 7.46 1.00 -0.61
N LYS A 84 8.03 1.97 0.11
CA LYS A 84 8.07 2.00 1.58
C LYS A 84 7.21 3.10 2.15
N GLY A 85 6.69 2.86 3.35
CA GLY A 85 6.02 3.86 4.19
C GLY A 85 4.55 3.58 4.54
N LEU A 86 3.94 2.51 4.00
CA LEU A 86 2.55 2.13 4.32
C LEU A 86 2.35 1.84 5.82
N SER A 87 3.35 1.28 6.49
CA SER A 87 3.34 1.09 7.96
C SER A 87 3.20 2.39 8.75
N LYS A 88 3.51 3.54 8.13
CA LYS A 88 3.44 4.88 8.72
C LYS A 88 2.20 5.66 8.25
N SER A 89 1.21 4.98 7.68
CA SER A 89 -0.01 5.62 7.23
C SER A 89 -0.82 6.16 8.41
N THR A 90 -1.42 7.33 8.20
CA THR A 90 -2.46 7.87 9.08
C THR A 90 -3.81 7.59 8.43
N ILE A 91 -4.68 6.84 9.11
CA ILE A 91 -6.02 6.51 8.63
C ILE A 91 -6.93 7.69 8.91
N ASP A 92 -7.46 8.30 7.85
CA ASP A 92 -8.33 9.47 7.95
C ASP A 92 -9.80 9.06 8.03
N LYS A 93 -10.18 7.95 7.38
CA LYS A 93 -11.57 7.51 7.32
C LYS A 93 -11.71 6.00 7.11
N VAL A 94 -12.65 5.40 7.85
CA VAL A 94 -13.21 4.08 7.57
C VAL A 94 -14.73 4.17 7.78
N GLN A 95 -15.52 4.03 6.72
CA GLN A 95 -16.97 4.15 6.81
C GLN A 95 -17.67 3.15 5.91
N PHE A 96 -18.64 2.42 6.46
CA PHE A 96 -19.56 1.60 5.68
C PHE A 96 -20.84 2.39 5.40
N ASP A 97 -21.24 2.45 4.12
CA ASP A 97 -22.56 2.89 3.68
C ASP A 97 -23.32 1.63 3.25
N SER A 98 -24.09 1.06 4.19
CA SER A 98 -24.85 -0.18 3.96
C SER A 98 -25.96 -0.02 2.92
N SER A 99 -26.48 1.20 2.73
CA SER A 99 -27.50 1.48 1.73
C SER A 99 -26.97 1.34 0.30
N LYS A 100 -25.73 1.79 0.09
CA LYS A 100 -25.02 1.71 -1.20
C LYS A 100 -24.10 0.49 -1.31
N LYS A 101 -23.94 -0.28 -0.23
CA LYS A 101 -23.00 -1.41 -0.12
C LYS A 101 -21.58 -1.01 -0.50
N VAL A 102 -21.11 0.12 0.02
CA VAL A 102 -19.73 0.60 -0.18
C VAL A 102 -19.01 0.87 1.13
N MET A 103 -17.72 0.56 1.16
CA MET A 103 -16.78 0.94 2.20
C MET A 103 -15.89 2.06 1.68
N GLN A 104 -15.90 3.20 2.36
CA GLN A 104 -15.00 4.31 2.11
C GLN A 104 -13.80 4.20 3.03
N PHE A 105 -12.60 4.22 2.45
CA PHE A 105 -11.34 4.14 3.16
C PHE A 105 -10.44 5.27 2.69
N ALA A 106 -10.05 6.17 3.59
CA ALA A 106 -9.14 7.26 3.29
C ALA A 106 -7.96 7.23 4.24
N PHE A 107 -6.77 7.46 3.71
CA PHE A 107 -5.55 7.52 4.49
C PHE A 107 -4.53 8.41 3.80
N ASN A 108 -3.58 8.89 4.60
CA ASN A 108 -2.42 9.58 4.10
C ASN A 108 -1.14 8.82 4.46
N VAL A 109 -0.15 8.88 3.57
CA VAL A 109 1.04 8.04 3.67
C VAL A 109 2.29 8.76 3.16
N PRO A 110 3.43 8.68 3.87
CA PRO A 110 4.72 9.03 3.31
C PRO A 110 5.20 7.92 2.36
N ILE A 111 5.70 8.27 1.19
CA ILE A 111 6.15 7.28 0.20
C ILE A 111 7.64 7.45 -0.09
N VAL A 112 8.37 6.34 -0.07
CA VAL A 112 9.68 6.22 -0.71
C VAL A 112 9.61 5.06 -1.70
N LEU A 113 9.63 5.38 -2.99
CA LEU A 113 9.76 4.40 -4.06
C LEU A 113 11.22 4.33 -4.50
N LYS A 114 11.73 3.12 -4.65
CA LYS A 114 13.00 2.82 -5.32
C LYS A 114 12.77 1.75 -6.39
N GLY A 115 13.52 1.79 -7.47
CA GLY A 115 13.47 0.77 -8.51
C GLY A 115 14.43 1.07 -9.64
N LYS A 116 14.35 0.30 -10.72
CA LYS A 116 15.12 0.50 -11.94
C LYS A 116 14.23 1.09 -13.01
N TYR A 117 14.60 2.23 -13.58
CA TYR A 117 13.81 2.89 -14.60
C TYR A 117 14.50 2.87 -15.97
N LYS A 118 13.67 2.89 -17.01
CA LYS A 118 14.06 3.24 -18.37
C LYS A 118 13.04 4.24 -18.91
N ALA A 119 13.50 5.42 -19.31
CA ALA A 119 12.67 6.49 -19.83
C ALA A 119 13.10 6.90 -21.24
N SER A 120 12.14 7.20 -22.10
CA SER A 120 12.39 7.86 -23.39
C SER A 120 11.20 8.73 -23.80
N GLY A 121 11.42 9.59 -24.80
CA GLY A 121 10.39 10.49 -25.33
C GLY A 121 10.41 11.83 -24.61
N LYS A 122 9.27 12.21 -24.01
CA LYS A 122 9.04 13.56 -23.48
C LYS A 122 8.36 13.52 -22.13
N LEU A 123 8.92 14.20 -21.13
CA LEU A 123 8.27 14.46 -19.85
C LEU A 123 7.64 15.85 -19.89
N LEU A 124 6.30 15.91 -19.92
CA LEU A 124 5.54 17.14 -20.16
C LEU A 124 6.00 17.86 -21.44
N ILE A 125 6.82 18.91 -21.29
CA ILE A 125 7.34 19.71 -22.39
C ILE A 125 8.80 19.42 -22.75
N LEU A 126 9.54 18.68 -21.91
CA LEU A 126 10.98 18.47 -22.10
C LEU A 126 11.31 17.06 -22.59
N PRO A 127 12.27 16.90 -23.51
CA PRO A 127 12.74 15.58 -23.91
C PRO A 127 13.43 14.88 -22.73
N ILE A 128 13.19 13.59 -22.58
CA ILE A 128 13.80 12.76 -21.54
C ILE A 128 14.35 11.47 -22.14
N SER A 129 15.53 11.08 -21.68
CA SER A 129 16.14 9.78 -21.96
C SER A 129 16.97 9.37 -20.76
N GLY A 130 16.87 8.11 -20.36
CA GLY A 130 17.72 7.56 -19.30
C GLY A 130 17.41 6.11 -18.99
N ASP A 131 18.38 5.44 -18.39
CA ASP A 131 18.31 4.03 -18.01
C ASP A 131 19.19 3.85 -16.75
N GLY A 132 18.57 3.60 -15.60
CA GLY A 132 19.28 3.60 -14.32
C GLY A 132 18.36 3.40 -13.12
N ASP A 133 18.78 3.85 -11.94
CA ASP A 133 17.99 3.78 -10.71
C ASP A 133 17.10 5.02 -10.54
N ILE A 134 15.87 4.79 -10.07
CA ILE A 134 14.93 5.83 -9.67
C ILE A 134 14.73 5.81 -8.16
N THR A 135 14.67 7.00 -7.56
CA THR A 135 14.14 7.22 -6.22
C THR A 135 13.13 8.35 -6.27
N LEU A 136 11.93 8.07 -5.79
CA LEU A 136 10.85 9.05 -5.64
C LEU A 136 10.48 9.14 -4.17
N LYS A 137 10.41 10.36 -3.63
CA LYS A 137 10.01 10.60 -2.24
C LYS A 137 8.84 11.57 -2.19
N ILE A 138 7.76 11.17 -1.52
CA ILE A 138 6.61 12.02 -1.20
C ILE A 138 6.47 12.06 0.31
N LYS A 139 6.40 13.25 0.90
CA LYS A 139 6.23 13.37 2.36
C LYS A 139 4.85 12.91 2.83
N LYS A 140 3.82 13.19 2.04
CA LYS A 140 2.43 12.86 2.34
C LYS A 140 1.62 12.85 1.05
N ILE A 141 1.04 11.71 0.70
CA ILE A 141 0.00 11.62 -0.32
C ILE A 141 -1.28 11.11 0.33
N GLU A 142 -2.42 11.65 -0.05
CA GLU A 142 -3.75 11.23 0.44
C GLU A 142 -4.37 10.32 -0.60
N ILE A 143 -4.87 9.16 -0.17
CA ILE A 143 -5.50 8.15 -1.03
C ILE A 143 -6.92 7.94 -0.53
N PHE A 144 -7.87 7.97 -1.46
CA PHE A 144 -9.29 7.74 -1.18
C PHE A 144 -9.74 6.51 -1.96
N LEU A 145 -10.15 5.46 -1.27
CA LEU A 145 -10.77 4.28 -1.85
C LEU A 145 -12.26 4.24 -1.56
N THR A 146 -13.04 3.89 -2.58
CA THR A 146 -14.42 3.44 -2.43
C THR A 146 -14.50 2.00 -2.91
N MET A 147 -14.80 1.08 -2.00
CA MET A 147 -14.80 -0.36 -2.25
C MET A 147 -16.23 -0.90 -2.16
N ALA A 148 -16.73 -1.49 -3.24
CA ALA A 148 -18.02 -2.17 -3.22
C ALA A 148 -17.89 -3.49 -2.45
N TYR A 149 -18.87 -3.82 -1.60
CA TYR A 149 -18.83 -5.02 -0.78
C TYR A 149 -20.16 -5.78 -0.78
N GLU A 150 -20.10 -7.06 -0.46
CA GLU A 150 -21.25 -7.88 -0.09
C GLU A 150 -20.98 -8.59 1.23
N ILE A 151 -22.05 -8.99 1.92
CA ILE A 151 -21.97 -9.94 3.02
C ILE A 151 -22.32 -11.30 2.44
N ILE A 152 -21.41 -12.26 2.55
CA ILE A 152 -21.57 -13.63 2.06
C ILE A 152 -21.30 -14.63 3.17
N LYS A 153 -21.78 -15.86 3.00
CA LYS A 153 -21.44 -16.98 3.89
C LYS A 153 -20.09 -17.58 3.48
N ASN A 154 -19.20 -17.77 4.44
CA ASN A 154 -17.97 -18.55 4.22
C ASN A 154 -18.25 -20.06 4.28
N GLU A 155 -17.21 -20.88 4.12
CA GLU A 155 -17.29 -22.35 4.13
C GLU A 155 -17.90 -22.92 5.43
N ASN A 156 -17.79 -22.18 6.53
CA ASN A 156 -18.33 -22.53 7.84
C ASN A 156 -19.73 -21.93 8.11
N GLY A 157 -20.37 -21.33 7.10
CA GLY A 157 -21.69 -20.71 7.24
C GLY A 157 -21.70 -19.41 8.06
N LYS A 158 -20.54 -18.82 8.32
CA LYS A 158 -20.44 -17.51 9.00
C LYS A 158 -20.45 -16.37 7.98
N ASP A 159 -21.05 -15.23 8.35
CA ASP A 159 -21.06 -14.04 7.50
C ASP A 159 -19.68 -13.38 7.46
N VAL A 160 -19.20 -13.05 6.26
CA VAL A 160 -17.93 -12.36 6.01
C VAL A 160 -18.13 -11.23 5.00
N ILE A 161 -17.25 -10.23 5.01
CA ILE A 161 -17.30 -9.12 4.04
C ILE A 161 -16.47 -9.52 2.81
N ASP A 162 -17.10 -9.55 1.64
CA ASP A 162 -16.43 -9.78 0.35
C ASP A 162 -16.36 -8.49 -0.47
N LEU A 163 -15.16 -7.94 -0.61
CA LEU A 163 -14.92 -6.78 -1.47
C LEU A 163 -14.94 -7.19 -2.95
N LYS A 164 -15.78 -6.54 -3.74
CA LYS A 164 -16.00 -6.88 -5.16
C LYS A 164 -15.15 -6.05 -6.10
N SER A 165 -15.10 -4.75 -5.88
CA SER A 165 -14.39 -3.80 -6.72
C SER A 165 -13.98 -2.57 -5.93
N TYR A 166 -13.10 -1.77 -6.49
CA TYR A 166 -12.71 -0.50 -5.90
C TYR A 166 -12.58 0.58 -6.98
N LYS A 167 -12.79 1.82 -6.56
CA LYS A 167 -12.34 3.02 -7.26
C LYS A 167 -11.42 3.77 -6.32
N PHE A 168 -10.43 4.45 -6.86
CA PHE A 168 -9.56 5.30 -6.07
C PHE A 168 -9.33 6.67 -6.72
N THR A 169 -9.10 7.65 -5.87
CA THR A 169 -8.50 8.94 -6.22
C THR A 169 -7.36 9.22 -5.27
N TYR A 170 -6.54 10.21 -5.59
CA TYR A 170 -5.48 10.66 -4.70
C TYR A 170 -5.34 12.17 -4.74
N GLU A 171 -4.77 12.73 -3.70
CA GLU A 171 -4.33 14.11 -3.66
C GLU A 171 -2.89 14.19 -3.19
N ASN A 172 -2.06 14.92 -3.94
CA ASN A 172 -0.70 15.24 -3.54
C ASN A 172 -0.57 16.75 -3.33
N ARG A 173 -0.57 17.17 -2.05
CA ARG A 173 -0.53 18.58 -1.66
C ARG A 173 0.87 19.04 -1.23
N VAL A 174 1.87 18.16 -1.32
CA VAL A 174 3.24 18.44 -0.86
C VAL A 174 4.25 18.07 -1.94
N ASN A 175 5.44 18.66 -1.85
CA ASN A 175 6.51 18.42 -2.81
C ASN A 175 6.83 16.91 -2.96
N THR A 176 6.97 16.48 -4.22
CA THR A 176 7.56 15.19 -4.59
C THR A 176 8.98 15.40 -5.09
N HIS A 177 9.92 14.68 -4.49
CA HIS A 177 11.32 14.73 -4.90
C HIS A 177 11.66 13.54 -5.81
N PHE A 178 12.16 13.84 -7.00
CA PHE A 178 12.58 12.88 -8.00
C PHE A 178 14.11 12.85 -8.11
N LYS A 179 14.67 11.65 -8.10
CA LYS A 179 16.09 11.40 -8.36
C LYS A 179 16.24 10.22 -9.32
N LEU A 180 16.80 10.46 -10.49
CA LEU A 180 17.00 9.49 -11.55
C LEU A 180 18.49 9.48 -11.94
N THR A 181 19.15 8.34 -11.82
CA THR A 181 20.57 8.22 -12.22
C THR A 181 20.71 7.99 -13.71
N ASN A 182 21.82 8.42 -14.31
CA ASN A 182 22.12 8.14 -15.73
C ASN A 182 21.09 8.72 -16.73
N LEU A 183 20.50 9.87 -16.40
CA LEU A 183 19.80 10.68 -17.40
C LEU A 183 20.77 11.16 -18.48
N PHE A 184 20.32 11.14 -19.73
CA PHE A 184 21.06 11.61 -20.90
C PHE A 184 22.48 11.02 -21.00
N ASN A 185 22.60 9.71 -20.75
CA ASN A 185 23.87 8.97 -20.75
C ASN A 185 24.92 9.60 -19.82
N GLY A 186 24.49 10.15 -18.68
CA GLY A 186 25.38 10.73 -17.67
C GLY A 186 25.79 12.19 -17.94
N ASN A 187 25.20 12.87 -18.94
CA ASN A 187 25.46 14.29 -19.14
C ASN A 187 24.97 15.09 -17.92
N LYS A 188 25.90 15.60 -17.12
CA LYS A 188 25.61 16.29 -15.86
C LYS A 188 24.73 17.54 -16.05
N VAL A 189 25.00 18.37 -17.06
CA VAL A 189 24.26 19.63 -17.27
C VAL A 189 22.79 19.35 -17.60
N LEU A 190 22.54 18.43 -18.53
CA LEU A 190 21.17 18.04 -18.89
C LEU A 190 20.47 17.29 -17.75
N SER A 191 21.21 16.45 -17.03
CA SER A 191 20.68 15.73 -15.87
C SER A 191 20.27 16.71 -14.77
N ASP A 192 21.12 17.66 -14.39
CA ASP A 192 20.84 18.64 -13.34
C ASP A 192 19.63 19.52 -13.74
N ALA A 193 19.56 19.97 -15.00
CA ALA A 193 18.44 20.74 -15.52
C ALA A 193 17.11 19.95 -15.47
N MET A 194 17.12 18.68 -15.88
CA MET A 194 15.93 17.82 -15.81
C MET A 194 15.51 17.54 -14.38
N HIS A 195 16.44 17.34 -13.45
CA HIS A 195 16.11 17.20 -12.02
C HIS A 195 15.50 18.47 -11.43
N SER A 196 16.01 19.66 -11.77
CA SER A 196 15.37 20.92 -11.36
C SER A 196 13.95 20.97 -11.89
N PHE A 197 13.77 20.76 -13.21
CA PHE A 197 12.45 20.76 -13.83
C PHE A 197 11.48 19.78 -13.16
N MET A 198 11.88 18.54 -12.90
CA MET A 198 11.03 17.55 -12.24
C MET A 198 10.62 17.97 -10.82
N ASN A 199 11.56 18.50 -10.05
CA ASN A 199 11.32 18.91 -8.67
C ASN A 199 10.57 20.23 -8.56
N ASP A 200 10.65 21.10 -9.56
CA ASP A 200 9.89 22.35 -9.65
C ASP A 200 8.46 22.09 -10.16
N GLN A 201 8.33 21.21 -11.17
CA GLN A 201 7.05 20.82 -11.79
C GLN A 201 6.44 19.56 -11.16
N TRP A 202 6.81 19.26 -9.91
CA TRP A 202 6.38 18.04 -9.22
C TRP A 202 4.85 17.87 -9.24
N ALA A 203 4.11 18.97 -9.05
CA ALA A 203 2.65 18.95 -8.98
C ALA A 203 2.05 18.49 -10.31
N ALA A 204 2.46 19.11 -11.42
CA ALA A 204 2.02 18.77 -12.77
C ALA A 204 2.41 17.33 -13.15
N ILE A 205 3.63 16.90 -12.81
CA ILE A 205 4.08 15.53 -13.06
C ILE A 205 3.22 14.53 -12.28
N THR A 206 2.98 14.80 -10.99
CA THR A 206 2.13 13.90 -10.20
C THR A 206 0.71 13.87 -10.72
N GLN A 207 0.13 15.01 -11.10
CA GLN A 207 -1.22 15.08 -11.66
C GLN A 207 -1.35 14.25 -12.95
N GLU A 208 -0.37 14.36 -13.86
CA GLU A 208 -0.39 13.68 -15.17
C GLU A 208 -0.14 12.17 -15.05
N PHE A 209 0.85 11.76 -14.25
CA PHE A 209 1.36 10.38 -14.22
C PHE A 209 1.03 9.62 -12.92
N GLY A 210 0.35 10.25 -11.96
CA GLY A 210 0.10 9.67 -10.64
C GLY A 210 -0.83 8.47 -10.66
N ILE A 211 -1.92 8.50 -11.46
CA ILE A 211 -2.85 7.38 -11.60
C ILE A 211 -2.10 6.10 -12.04
N PRO A 212 -1.42 6.06 -13.21
CA PRO A 212 -0.75 4.83 -13.64
C PRO A 212 0.40 4.40 -12.72
N MET A 213 1.01 5.32 -11.96
CA MET A 213 1.99 4.96 -10.92
C MET A 213 1.38 4.27 -9.69
N LEU A 214 0.14 4.64 -9.33
CA LEU A 214 -0.53 4.17 -8.11
C LEU A 214 -1.42 2.94 -8.34
N GLU A 215 -1.81 2.63 -9.58
CA GLU A 215 -2.73 1.53 -9.89
C GLU A 215 -2.33 0.18 -9.26
N LYS A 216 -1.09 -0.27 -9.49
CA LYS A 216 -0.62 -1.57 -8.98
C LYS A 216 -0.42 -1.57 -7.45
N PRO A 217 0.20 -0.56 -6.83
CA PRO A 217 0.27 -0.46 -5.37
C PRO A 217 -1.11 -0.45 -4.69
N VAL A 218 -2.04 0.37 -5.20
CA VAL A 218 -3.40 0.45 -4.64
C VAL A 218 -4.15 -0.88 -4.82
N LYS A 219 -3.95 -1.58 -5.94
CA LYS A 219 -4.49 -2.94 -6.15
C LYS A 219 -4.01 -3.93 -5.09
N LYS A 220 -2.73 -3.90 -4.73
CA LYS A 220 -2.19 -4.77 -3.67
C LYS A 220 -2.81 -4.44 -2.30
N ILE A 221 -2.96 -3.16 -1.98
CA ILE A 221 -3.66 -2.72 -0.75
C ILE A 221 -5.09 -3.25 -0.74
N PHE A 222 -5.85 -3.07 -1.83
CA PHE A 222 -7.20 -3.59 -1.97
C PHE A 222 -7.27 -5.11 -1.77
N ASN A 223 -6.37 -5.86 -2.40
CA ASN A 223 -6.33 -7.32 -2.30
C ASN A 223 -6.01 -7.80 -0.88
N ALA A 224 -5.08 -7.12 -0.19
CA ALA A 224 -4.75 -7.44 1.20
C ALA A 224 -5.98 -7.22 2.12
N ILE A 225 -6.65 -6.07 2.00
CA ILE A 225 -7.87 -5.77 2.77
C ILE A 225 -8.96 -6.78 2.45
N LYS A 226 -9.18 -7.08 1.17
CA LYS A 226 -10.16 -8.07 0.72
C LYS A 226 -9.89 -9.45 1.33
N THR A 227 -8.64 -9.90 1.29
CA THR A 227 -8.22 -11.21 1.81
C THR A 227 -8.49 -11.29 3.31
N TYR A 228 -8.08 -10.26 4.04
CA TYR A 228 -8.35 -10.15 5.46
C TYR A 228 -9.85 -10.18 5.77
N LEU A 229 -10.65 -9.31 5.16
CA LEU A 229 -12.09 -9.22 5.43
C LEU A 229 -12.86 -10.49 5.06
N ARG A 230 -12.42 -11.24 4.04
CA ARG A 230 -13.00 -12.56 3.70
C ARG A 230 -12.62 -13.65 4.69
N SER A 231 -11.45 -13.55 5.32
CA SER A 231 -10.96 -14.53 6.29
C SER A 231 -11.60 -14.39 7.68
N GLN A 232 -12.19 -13.23 7.98
CA GLN A 232 -12.69 -12.88 9.30
C GLN A 232 -14.22 -12.92 9.34
N PRO A 233 -14.84 -13.80 10.15
CA PRO A 233 -16.25 -13.74 10.47
C PRO A 233 -16.64 -12.37 11.03
N LEU A 234 -17.79 -11.85 10.60
CA LEU A 234 -18.23 -10.51 10.98
C LEU A 234 -18.36 -10.36 12.50
N GLU A 235 -18.82 -11.41 13.20
CA GLU A 235 -18.92 -11.46 14.67
C GLU A 235 -17.57 -11.39 15.40
N GLU A 236 -16.46 -11.69 14.71
CA GLU A 236 -15.10 -11.66 15.27
C GLU A 236 -14.47 -10.27 15.12
N ILE A 237 -14.87 -9.48 14.13
CA ILE A 237 -14.28 -8.16 13.83
C ILE A 237 -15.25 -6.98 14.02
N ALA A 238 -16.54 -7.23 14.17
CA ALA A 238 -17.56 -6.21 14.36
C ALA A 238 -18.52 -6.56 15.52
N ILE A 239 -19.14 -5.51 16.07
CA ILE A 239 -20.27 -5.62 16.99
C ILE A 239 -21.52 -5.65 16.12
N ILE A 240 -22.24 -6.77 16.14
CA ILE A 240 -23.48 -7.00 15.39
C ILE A 240 -24.67 -6.56 16.24
#